data_AF-A0A0A7CM49-F1
#
_entry.id   AF-A0A0A7CM49-F1
#
_cell.length_a   1.000
_cell.length_b   1.000
_cell.length_c   1.000
_cell.angle_alpha   90.00
_cell.angle_beta   90.00
_cell.angle_gamma   90.00
#
_symmetry.space_group_name_H-M   'P 1'
#
loop_
_entity.id
_entity.type
_entity.pdbx_description
1 polymer ?
#
loop_
_entity_poly.entity_id
_entity_poly.type
_entity_poly.pdbx_seq_one_letter_code
_entity_poly.pdbx_strand_id
1 'polypeptide(L)'
;MKQCILVNIILAAATSALNSTDSDRESLLQELNAWRKSKAGVHAAAKGYRIPHFESADANQLDAELDAFAETKRTVAELNKKYPLATFSTNNPFSAMTNEQFANWIKASQPPSDGTTKNITEFALLESTSTDTVDWSTSGCVAPVKNQGICGSCYAYAAVGAVESAYCLVNNRKFTLFSEQNLLSCGPGGGCSGGFPDVGLNWISAHGLCTSESYPNTNEWSTEAHTCEKSCTPVKMPFTNLGSAVGEYELEQTLKTQPVAVQISASSPVFKNYQSGIITSGCDTGFDHAVLGVGYGTAEVPYFKMKNSWGQWWGEQGYVRLQRGVGGLGTCGLARRADYPIISKTQFNLVNINKIVISEYYSNLYADTARGSVNEQWSYDTNTHQLIVNSNHECLDAYLDNGTYHVHTYKCDASNANQLWTIDSTNHRIKHRSYSNLCLDVDPNQNNKVQVWQCYENSPNQWIAVSEERVKLWSFNDRFLSSNGEIIQFSSAGSFLFEWVVNNIDHTWRARSNTGNPDLCLDAYEPWNGGSVHLWSCDSNNANQKWLYDPSTQQLRHMTHKGFCLDMRSEDGSKAHLWTCNSPVNNLQKFRYVSITYPM
;
A
#
# COMPACT_ATOMS: atom_id res chain seq x y z
N MET A 1 -63.15 -25.80 29.83
CA MET A 1 -62.66 -25.59 31.21
C MET A 1 -61.30 -24.89 31.10
N LYS A 2 -61.11 -23.77 31.83
CA LYS A 2 -59.99 -22.79 31.80
C LYS A 2 -60.10 -21.76 30.64
N GLN A 3 -60.58 -20.51 30.80
CA GLN A 3 -60.22 -19.37 31.69
C GLN A 3 -59.01 -18.59 31.14
N CYS A 4 -59.28 -17.50 30.38
CA CYS A 4 -58.95 -16.10 30.67
C CYS A 4 -57.47 -15.78 30.96
N ILE A 5 -56.87 -14.89 30.16
CA ILE A 5 -56.41 -13.54 30.59
C ILE A 5 -55.94 -12.78 29.33
N LEU A 6 -56.53 -11.60 29.10
CA LEU A 6 -56.00 -10.57 28.21
C LEU A 6 -54.66 -10.09 28.75
N VAL A 7 -53.64 -10.03 27.89
CA VAL A 7 -52.47 -9.17 28.11
C VAL A 7 -52.48 -8.12 27.01
N ASN A 8 -52.82 -6.89 27.41
CA ASN A 8 -52.59 -5.68 26.63
C ASN A 8 -51.09 -5.52 26.40
N ILE A 9 -50.64 -5.67 25.16
CA ILE A 9 -49.35 -5.15 24.73
C ILE A 9 -49.62 -3.78 24.10
N ILE A 10 -49.11 -2.76 24.78
CA ILE A 10 -49.08 -1.37 24.33
C ILE A 10 -48.24 -1.33 23.04
N LEU A 11 -48.89 -1.18 21.88
CA LEU A 11 -48.23 -0.63 20.70
C LEU A 11 -48.16 0.88 20.90
N ALA A 12 -46.99 1.37 21.29
CA ALA A 12 -46.66 2.78 21.19
C ALA A 12 -45.34 2.91 20.41
N ALA A 13 -45.46 2.98 19.09
CA ALA A 13 -44.45 3.60 18.24
C ALA A 13 -45.08 3.97 16.87
N ALA A 14 -44.80 5.20 16.45
CA ALA A 14 -44.96 5.75 15.10
C ALA A 14 -46.36 6.20 14.64
N THR A 15 -46.82 7.33 15.17
CA THR A 15 -47.48 8.38 14.36
C THR A 15 -46.95 9.74 14.81
N SER A 16 -45.81 10.15 14.24
CA SER A 16 -45.34 11.54 14.35
C SER A 16 -44.79 12.00 13.00
N ALA A 17 -45.67 12.01 12.01
CA ALA A 17 -45.47 12.77 10.78
C ALA A 17 -46.81 13.40 10.39
N LEU A 18 -46.74 14.66 9.94
CA LEU A 18 -47.80 15.48 9.34
C LEU A 18 -48.69 16.27 10.30
N ASN A 19 -48.08 17.27 10.93
CA ASN A 19 -48.71 18.56 11.23
C ASN A 19 -47.85 19.70 10.63
N SER A 20 -47.38 19.53 9.39
CA SER A 20 -46.71 20.61 8.64
C SER A 20 -47.77 21.42 7.91
N THR A 21 -47.71 22.75 8.00
CA THR A 21 -48.61 23.62 7.24
C THR A 21 -48.30 23.51 5.74
N ASP A 22 -49.26 23.81 4.85
CA ASP A 22 -49.00 23.84 3.39
C ASP A 22 -47.81 24.75 3.03
N SER A 23 -47.61 25.82 3.81
CA SER A 23 -46.47 26.74 3.68
C SER A 23 -45.11 26.08 3.96
N ASP A 24 -45.03 25.17 4.93
CA ASP A 24 -43.77 24.47 5.25
C ASP A 24 -43.37 23.51 4.14
N ARG A 25 -44.37 22.88 3.53
CA ARG A 25 -44.20 21.97 2.40
C ARG A 25 -43.74 22.71 1.13
N GLU A 26 -44.32 23.88 0.84
CA GLU A 26 -43.88 24.71 -0.29
C GLU A 26 -42.43 25.20 -0.12
N SER A 27 -42.06 25.65 1.08
CA SER A 27 -40.68 26.07 1.38
C SER A 27 -39.69 24.92 1.17
N LEU A 28 -40.01 23.73 1.69
CA LEU A 28 -39.18 22.55 1.54
C LEU A 28 -39.02 22.14 0.07
N LEU A 29 -40.08 22.24 -0.73
CA LEU A 29 -40.04 21.98 -2.16
C LEU A 29 -39.13 22.97 -2.91
N GLN A 30 -39.14 24.25 -2.54
CA GLN A 30 -38.24 25.24 -3.13
C GLN A 30 -36.77 24.89 -2.84
N GLU A 31 -36.46 24.51 -1.61
CA GLU A 31 -35.11 24.10 -1.22
C GLU A 31 -34.66 22.80 -1.89
N LEU A 32 -35.53 21.79 -1.96
CA LEU A 32 -35.26 20.56 -2.69
C LEU A 32 -34.98 20.86 -4.17
N ASN A 33 -35.75 21.75 -4.78
CA ASN A 33 -35.54 22.17 -6.17
C ASN A 33 -34.24 22.98 -6.35
N ALA A 34 -33.84 23.76 -5.35
CA ALA A 34 -32.54 24.44 -5.35
C ALA A 34 -31.39 23.43 -5.25
N TRP A 35 -31.49 22.44 -4.37
CA TRP A 35 -30.52 21.34 -4.27
C TRP A 35 -30.44 20.54 -5.58
N ARG A 36 -31.58 20.19 -6.20
CA ARG A 36 -31.63 19.47 -7.50
C ARG A 36 -30.85 20.20 -8.61
N LYS A 37 -30.80 21.53 -8.56
CA LYS A 37 -30.05 22.39 -9.49
C LYS A 37 -28.60 22.64 -9.07
N SER A 38 -28.23 22.29 -7.83
CA SER A 38 -26.85 22.38 -7.35
C SER A 38 -25.98 21.33 -8.04
N LYS A 39 -24.66 21.50 -7.98
CA LYS A 39 -23.71 20.52 -8.53
C LYS A 39 -23.86 19.15 -7.86
N ALA A 40 -24.18 19.12 -6.57
CA ALA A 40 -24.42 17.88 -5.83
C ALA A 40 -25.71 17.18 -6.28
N GLY A 41 -26.81 17.91 -6.45
CA GLY A 41 -28.08 17.34 -6.94
C GLY A 41 -28.03 16.91 -8.40
N VAL A 42 -27.29 17.63 -9.25
CA VAL A 42 -27.01 17.22 -10.64
C VAL A 42 -26.14 15.98 -10.67
N HIS A 43 -25.10 15.90 -9.83
CA HIS A 43 -24.27 14.70 -9.71
C HIS A 43 -25.06 13.50 -9.18
N ALA A 44 -25.93 13.71 -8.18
CA ALA A 44 -26.82 12.68 -7.67
C ALA A 44 -27.77 12.13 -8.74
N ALA A 45 -28.35 13.03 -9.54
CA ALA A 45 -29.18 12.69 -10.69
C ALA A 45 -28.41 11.89 -11.72
N ALA A 46 -27.20 12.39 -12.04
CA ALA A 46 -26.31 11.74 -12.97
C ALA A 46 -26.07 10.33 -12.47
N LYS A 47 -25.56 10.14 -11.24
CA LYS A 47 -25.08 8.91 -10.57
C LYS A 47 -26.14 7.95 -10.01
N GLY A 48 -27.42 8.18 -10.26
CA GLY A 48 -28.48 7.27 -9.83
C GLY A 48 -28.72 7.27 -8.32
N TYR A 49 -28.23 8.29 -7.59
CA TYR A 49 -28.42 8.44 -6.14
C TYR A 49 -29.81 9.01 -5.78
N ARG A 50 -30.82 8.82 -6.62
CA ARG A 50 -32.20 9.25 -6.35
C ARG A 50 -33.02 8.07 -5.85
N ILE A 51 -34.14 8.37 -5.18
CA ILE A 51 -35.08 7.38 -4.64
C ILE A 51 -35.65 6.34 -5.65
N PRO A 52 -35.75 6.53 -6.98
CA PRO A 52 -36.53 5.62 -7.83
C PRO A 52 -35.86 4.26 -8.14
N HIS A 53 -34.86 3.83 -7.36
CA HIS A 53 -34.34 2.46 -7.40
C HIS A 53 -34.69 1.61 -6.19
N PHE A 54 -35.38 2.17 -5.19
CA PHE A 54 -35.67 1.46 -3.93
C PHE A 54 -37.15 1.14 -3.70
N GLU A 55 -38.09 1.72 -4.45
CA GLU A 55 -39.52 1.38 -4.37
C GLU A 55 -40.22 1.44 -5.73
N SER A 56 -41.17 0.52 -5.95
CA SER A 56 -41.97 0.36 -7.17
C SER A 56 -42.80 1.60 -7.48
N ALA A 57 -42.83 1.96 -8.76
CA ALA A 57 -43.66 3.04 -9.30
C ALA A 57 -45.14 2.80 -9.04
N ASP A 58 -45.73 3.56 -8.10
CA ASP A 58 -47.12 4.04 -8.17
C ASP A 58 -47.41 5.00 -6.99
N ALA A 59 -47.59 6.29 -7.32
CA ALA A 59 -47.96 7.42 -6.44
C ALA A 59 -46.97 7.85 -5.33
N ASN A 60 -46.66 9.16 -5.34
CA ASN A 60 -45.95 9.95 -4.31
C ASN A 60 -44.40 9.96 -4.26
N GLN A 61 -43.70 9.77 -5.39
CA GLN A 61 -42.23 9.95 -5.47
C GLN A 61 -41.74 11.33 -4.96
N LEU A 62 -42.50 12.40 -5.25
CA LEU A 62 -42.16 13.73 -4.76
C LEU A 62 -42.24 13.82 -3.23
N ASP A 63 -43.22 13.16 -2.61
CA ASP A 63 -43.39 13.17 -1.16
C ASP A 63 -42.28 12.39 -0.48
N ALA A 64 -41.92 11.22 -1.01
CA ALA A 64 -40.78 10.46 -0.52
C ALA A 64 -39.46 11.26 -0.61
N GLU A 65 -39.23 11.96 -1.73
CA GLU A 65 -38.04 12.83 -1.87
C GLU A 65 -38.09 14.04 -0.93
N LEU A 66 -39.26 14.63 -0.70
CA LEU A 66 -39.45 15.70 0.29
C LEU A 66 -39.20 15.19 1.71
N ASP A 67 -39.74 14.04 2.09
CA ASP A 67 -39.56 13.45 3.41
C ASP A 67 -38.09 13.10 3.69
N ALA A 68 -37.41 12.50 2.72
CA ALA A 68 -35.98 12.20 2.80
C ALA A 68 -35.12 13.48 2.92
N PHE A 69 -35.46 14.53 2.16
CA PHE A 69 -34.77 15.82 2.25
C PHE A 69 -35.06 16.52 3.59
N ALA A 70 -36.28 16.45 4.11
CA ALA A 70 -36.65 16.96 5.42
C ALA A 70 -35.91 16.24 6.55
N GLU A 71 -35.79 14.91 6.48
CA GLU A 71 -34.98 14.12 7.41
C GLU A 71 -33.51 14.53 7.34
N THR A 72 -32.95 14.70 6.14
CA THR A 72 -31.57 15.16 5.95
C THR A 72 -31.35 16.53 6.59
N LYS A 73 -32.26 17.50 6.39
CA LYS A 73 -32.17 18.83 7.02
C LYS A 73 -32.15 18.75 8.54
N ARG A 74 -33.05 17.97 9.15
CA ARG A 74 -33.10 17.76 10.60
C ARG A 74 -31.82 17.12 11.11
N THR A 75 -31.39 16.05 10.44
CA THR A 75 -30.14 15.33 10.74
C THR A 75 -28.94 16.28 10.70
N VAL A 76 -28.78 17.06 9.63
CA VAL A 76 -27.67 18.02 9.48
C VAL A 76 -27.65 19.06 10.60
N ALA A 77 -28.80 19.59 11.00
CA ALA A 77 -28.88 20.53 12.11
C ALA A 77 -28.45 19.90 13.44
N GLU A 78 -28.86 18.65 13.70
CA GLU A 78 -28.46 17.89 14.89
C GLU A 78 -26.97 17.55 14.89
N LEU A 79 -26.42 17.12 13.75
CA LEU A 79 -25.01 16.76 13.60
C LEU A 79 -24.10 17.98 13.83
N ASN A 80 -24.41 19.12 13.22
CA ASN A 80 -23.64 20.36 13.40
C ASN A 80 -23.70 20.87 14.85
N LYS A 81 -24.78 20.58 15.59
CA LYS A 81 -24.85 20.88 17.04
C LYS A 81 -24.02 19.91 17.87
N LYS A 82 -23.97 18.62 17.49
CA LYS A 82 -23.37 17.54 18.28
C LYS A 82 -21.87 17.37 18.05
N TYR A 83 -21.38 17.61 16.84
CA TYR A 83 -20.00 17.33 16.44
C TYR A 83 -19.32 18.61 15.92
N PRO A 84 -18.80 19.47 16.83
CA PRO A 84 -18.34 20.81 16.47
C PRO A 84 -17.07 20.85 15.61
N LEU A 85 -16.33 19.74 15.51
CA LEU A 85 -15.11 19.65 14.71
C LEU A 85 -15.37 19.23 13.25
N ALA A 86 -16.60 18.87 12.89
CA ALA A 86 -17.01 18.55 11.54
C ALA A 86 -18.18 19.42 11.10
N THR A 87 -18.22 19.76 9.81
CA THR A 87 -19.34 20.44 9.18
C THR A 87 -20.12 19.44 8.35
N PHE A 88 -21.45 19.45 8.53
CA PHE A 88 -22.40 18.63 7.79
C PHE A 88 -23.31 19.53 6.98
N SER A 89 -23.73 19.07 5.81
CA SER A 89 -24.50 19.90 4.88
C SER A 89 -25.46 19.09 4.04
N THR A 90 -26.57 19.71 3.66
CA THR A 90 -27.54 19.21 2.68
C THR A 90 -27.05 19.39 1.23
N ASN A 91 -25.88 19.97 1.02
CA ASN A 91 -25.27 20.09 -0.31
C ASN A 91 -24.34 18.90 -0.60
N ASN A 92 -24.89 17.69 -0.52
CA ASN A 92 -24.19 16.43 -0.84
C ASN A 92 -25.05 15.57 -1.79
N PRO A 93 -24.49 14.54 -2.45
CA PRO A 93 -25.22 13.73 -3.42
C PRO A 93 -26.34 12.85 -2.83
N PHE A 94 -26.37 12.66 -1.51
CA PHE A 94 -27.26 11.73 -0.80
C PHE A 94 -28.41 12.44 -0.07
N SER A 95 -28.60 13.74 -0.31
CA SER A 95 -29.52 14.56 0.49
C SER A 95 -31.00 14.25 0.25
N ALA A 96 -31.33 13.54 -0.84
CA ALA A 96 -32.66 13.01 -1.11
C ALA A 96 -32.75 11.50 -0.84
N MET A 97 -31.90 10.94 0.03
CA MET A 97 -32.06 9.59 0.58
C MET A 97 -32.40 9.70 2.07
N THR A 98 -33.20 8.80 2.63
CA THR A 98 -33.35 8.70 4.09
C THR A 98 -32.06 8.18 4.73
N ASN A 99 -31.90 8.27 6.05
CA ASN A 99 -30.73 7.68 6.70
C ASN A 99 -30.74 6.15 6.57
N GLU A 100 -31.92 5.54 6.62
CA GLU A 100 -32.12 4.10 6.43
C GLU A 100 -31.77 3.65 5.01
N GLN A 101 -32.27 4.35 3.98
CA GLN A 101 -31.95 4.04 2.58
C GLN A 101 -30.45 4.11 2.32
N PHE A 102 -29.78 5.14 2.84
CA PHE A 102 -28.32 5.26 2.72
C PHE A 102 -27.60 4.12 3.44
N ALA A 103 -28.00 3.79 4.67
CA ALA A 103 -27.39 2.70 5.42
C ALA A 103 -27.57 1.33 4.72
N ASN A 104 -28.75 1.08 4.16
CA ASN A 104 -29.04 -0.14 3.40
C ASN A 104 -28.25 -0.20 2.10
N TRP A 105 -28.08 0.93 1.40
CA TRP A 105 -27.23 1.02 0.21
C TRP A 105 -25.77 0.67 0.51
N ILE A 106 -25.20 1.18 1.61
CA ILE A 106 -23.84 0.83 2.03
C ILE A 106 -23.76 -0.66 2.39
N LYS A 107 -24.67 -1.15 3.24
CA LYS A 107 -24.67 -2.54 3.74
C LYS A 107 -24.96 -3.59 2.66
N ALA A 108 -25.63 -3.23 1.56
CA ALA A 108 -25.77 -4.12 0.40
C ALA A 108 -24.42 -4.53 -0.22
N SER A 109 -23.36 -3.78 0.08
CA SER A 109 -21.98 -4.03 -0.34
C SER A 109 -21.18 -4.87 0.67
N GLN A 110 -21.79 -5.32 1.78
CA GLN A 110 -21.13 -6.16 2.76
C GLN A 110 -21.16 -7.63 2.30
N PRO A 111 -19.99 -8.26 2.06
CA PRO A 111 -19.96 -9.71 1.92
C PRO A 111 -20.39 -10.40 3.23
N PRO A 112 -20.90 -11.65 3.17
CA PRO A 112 -21.10 -12.47 4.37
C PRO A 112 -19.81 -12.51 5.19
N SER A 113 -19.94 -12.44 6.53
CA SER A 113 -18.79 -12.35 7.43
C SER A 113 -17.75 -13.43 7.09
N ASP A 114 -16.56 -13.00 6.68
CA ASP A 114 -15.39 -13.85 6.72
C ASP A 114 -15.10 -14.10 8.22
N GLY A 115 -15.22 -15.35 8.66
CA GLY A 115 -14.94 -15.79 10.03
C GLY A 115 -13.52 -15.48 10.52
N THR A 116 -12.68 -14.83 9.71
CA THR A 116 -11.39 -14.24 10.10
C THR A 116 -11.54 -12.91 10.85
N THR A 117 -12.33 -12.88 11.93
CA THR A 117 -12.01 -11.93 13.00
C THR A 117 -10.69 -12.40 13.61
N LYS A 118 -9.55 -11.88 13.11
CA LYS A 118 -8.29 -11.98 13.86
C LYS A 118 -8.60 -11.44 15.25
N ASN A 119 -8.38 -12.25 16.28
CA ASN A 119 -8.51 -11.81 17.65
C ASN A 119 -7.67 -10.55 17.79
N ILE A 120 -8.32 -9.45 18.17
CA ILE A 120 -7.70 -8.16 18.45
C ILE A 120 -6.97 -8.32 19.79
N THR A 121 -5.94 -9.16 19.82
CA THR A 121 -5.17 -9.49 21.02
C THR A 121 -3.93 -8.61 21.07
N GLU A 122 -3.90 -7.78 22.11
CA GLU A 122 -2.81 -6.96 22.67
C GLU A 122 -2.14 -5.88 21.80
N PHE A 123 -1.99 -6.06 20.48
CA PHE A 123 -1.27 -5.08 19.64
C PHE A 123 -2.09 -3.84 19.21
N ALA A 124 -3.43 -3.92 19.25
CA ALA A 124 -4.31 -2.83 18.79
C ALA A 124 -4.53 -1.68 19.81
N LEU A 125 -3.76 -1.63 20.90
CA LEU A 125 -3.90 -0.62 21.95
C LEU A 125 -2.89 0.53 21.84
N LEU A 126 -1.84 0.41 21.02
CA LEU A 126 -0.89 1.50 20.83
C LEU A 126 -1.54 2.62 20.00
N GLU A 127 -1.69 3.78 20.65
CA GLU A 127 -2.17 4.99 20.01
C GLU A 127 -1.16 5.49 18.97
N SER A 128 -1.68 6.03 17.87
CA SER A 128 -0.88 6.76 16.90
C SER A 128 -0.51 8.13 17.47
N THR A 129 0.77 8.35 17.75
CA THR A 129 1.27 9.53 18.47
C THR A 129 2.09 10.47 17.60
N SER A 130 2.19 10.24 16.29
CA SER A 130 3.08 11.05 15.48
C SER A 130 2.66 12.51 15.33
N THR A 131 3.66 13.37 15.32
CA THR A 131 3.56 14.82 15.17
C THR A 131 3.93 15.30 13.76
N ASP A 132 4.41 14.40 12.89
CA ASP A 132 4.62 14.69 11.47
C ASP A 132 3.29 14.63 10.69
N THR A 133 3.36 14.97 9.41
CA THR A 133 2.20 14.98 8.50
C THR A 133 2.59 14.29 7.21
N VAL A 134 1.76 13.36 6.79
CA VAL A 134 1.88 12.66 5.51
C VAL A 134 0.64 12.91 4.68
N ASP A 135 0.82 13.31 3.42
CA ASP A 135 -0.28 13.43 2.47
C ASP A 135 0.14 12.95 1.08
N TRP A 136 -0.26 11.72 0.75
CA TRP A 136 0.00 11.12 -0.56
C TRP A 136 -0.88 11.70 -1.67
N SER A 137 -1.97 12.40 -1.35
CA SER A 137 -2.86 12.96 -2.38
C SER A 137 -2.18 14.00 -3.27
N THR A 138 -1.09 14.61 -2.80
CA THR A 138 -0.27 15.56 -3.55
C THR A 138 1.02 14.94 -4.14
N SER A 139 1.23 13.64 -3.97
CA SER A 139 2.49 12.96 -4.32
C SER A 139 2.67 12.64 -5.81
N GLY A 140 1.60 12.80 -6.61
CA GLY A 140 1.51 12.31 -7.98
C GLY A 140 1.27 10.80 -8.11
N CYS A 141 1.25 10.05 -7.01
CA CYS A 141 1.00 8.60 -6.99
C CYS A 141 -0.37 8.22 -6.41
N VAL A 142 -1.33 9.15 -6.37
CA VAL A 142 -2.72 8.85 -5.99
C VAL A 142 -3.62 9.29 -7.13
N ALA A 143 -4.50 8.39 -7.61
CA ALA A 143 -5.44 8.73 -8.68
C ALA A 143 -6.35 9.90 -8.28
N PRO A 144 -6.95 10.61 -9.25
CA PRO A 144 -8.12 11.45 -8.99
C PRO A 144 -9.25 10.69 -8.29
N VAL A 145 -10.13 11.41 -7.58
CA VAL A 145 -11.32 10.82 -6.95
C VAL A 145 -12.25 10.23 -8.00
N LYS A 146 -12.59 8.96 -7.85
CA LYS A 146 -13.50 8.20 -8.71
C LYS A 146 -14.88 8.06 -8.05
N ASN A 147 -15.84 7.44 -8.75
CA ASN A 147 -17.19 7.24 -8.25
C ASN A 147 -17.68 5.81 -8.54
N GLN A 148 -17.99 5.06 -7.48
CA GLN A 148 -18.45 3.67 -7.57
C GLN A 148 -19.91 3.52 -8.06
N GLY A 149 -20.66 4.62 -8.12
CA GLY A 149 -22.07 4.65 -8.46
C GLY A 149 -22.92 3.90 -7.44
N ILE A 150 -23.95 3.18 -7.91
CA ILE A 150 -24.86 2.40 -7.06
C ILE A 150 -24.35 0.98 -6.77
N CYS A 151 -23.24 0.56 -7.39
CA CYS A 151 -22.64 -0.74 -7.21
C CYS A 151 -21.84 -0.83 -5.89
N GLY A 152 -21.97 -1.94 -5.17
CA GLY A 152 -21.21 -2.23 -3.95
C GLY A 152 -19.76 -2.66 -4.19
N SER A 153 -19.02 -1.85 -4.94
CA SER A 153 -17.66 -2.14 -5.42
C SER A 153 -16.55 -1.43 -4.63
N CYS A 154 -16.84 -0.87 -3.46
CA CYS A 154 -15.87 -0.10 -2.66
C CYS A 154 -14.56 -0.86 -2.38
N TYR A 155 -14.64 -2.18 -2.13
CA TYR A 155 -13.46 -3.03 -1.94
C TYR A 155 -12.53 -3.00 -3.16
N ALA A 156 -13.09 -2.98 -4.37
CA ALA A 156 -12.34 -2.95 -5.61
C ALA A 156 -11.67 -1.59 -5.81
N TYR A 157 -12.38 -0.50 -5.51
CA TYR A 157 -11.81 0.86 -5.54
C TYR A 157 -10.68 1.05 -4.53
N ALA A 158 -10.83 0.53 -3.30
CA ALA A 158 -9.79 0.60 -2.28
C ALA A 158 -8.56 -0.23 -2.67
N ALA A 159 -8.76 -1.48 -3.11
CA ALA A 159 -7.68 -2.37 -3.54
C ALA A 159 -6.92 -1.82 -4.76
N VAL A 160 -7.65 -1.39 -5.80
CA VAL A 160 -7.04 -0.82 -7.01
C VAL A 160 -6.35 0.51 -6.69
N GLY A 161 -6.91 1.36 -5.83
CA GLY A 161 -6.25 2.59 -5.40
C GLY A 161 -4.92 2.35 -4.68
N ALA A 162 -4.83 1.29 -3.86
CA ALA A 162 -3.59 0.89 -3.21
C ALA A 162 -2.57 0.36 -4.24
N VAL A 163 -3.03 -0.42 -5.22
CA VAL A 163 -2.21 -0.94 -6.32
C VAL A 163 -1.69 0.15 -7.24
N GLU A 164 -2.51 1.11 -7.66
CA GLU A 164 -2.10 2.26 -8.47
C GLU A 164 -0.97 3.03 -7.77
N SER A 165 -1.13 3.26 -6.46
CA SER A 165 -0.14 3.96 -5.64
C SER A 165 1.16 3.15 -5.53
N ALA A 166 1.06 1.88 -5.16
CA ALA A 166 2.20 0.98 -5.04
C ALA A 166 2.98 0.87 -6.36
N TYR A 167 2.26 0.65 -7.47
CA TYR A 167 2.83 0.55 -8.81
C TYR A 167 3.55 1.84 -9.21
N CYS A 168 2.96 3.01 -8.96
CA CYS A 168 3.60 4.30 -9.20
C CYS A 168 4.90 4.46 -8.41
N LEU A 169 4.90 4.08 -7.12
CA LEU A 169 6.04 4.24 -6.23
C LEU A 169 7.24 3.39 -6.65
N VAL A 170 7.02 2.16 -7.12
CA VAL A 170 8.10 1.26 -7.56
C VAL A 170 8.47 1.43 -9.03
N ASN A 171 7.59 2.03 -9.85
CA ASN A 171 7.81 2.23 -11.29
C ASN A 171 8.26 3.67 -11.60
N ASN A 172 9.23 4.19 -10.84
CA ASN A 172 9.83 5.51 -11.06
C ASN A 172 8.81 6.66 -11.14
N ARG A 173 7.76 6.63 -10.29
CA ARG A 173 6.68 7.63 -10.27
C ARG A 173 5.86 7.72 -11.57
N LYS A 174 5.94 6.72 -12.46
CA LYS A 174 5.09 6.65 -13.64
C LYS A 174 3.70 6.17 -13.23
N PHE A 175 2.77 7.10 -13.17
CA PHE A 175 1.39 6.81 -12.79
C PHE A 175 0.63 6.07 -13.91
N THR A 176 -0.08 5.00 -13.54
CA THR A 176 -0.94 4.21 -14.43
C THR A 176 -2.31 4.10 -13.79
N LEU A 177 -3.37 4.39 -14.56
CA LEU A 177 -4.75 4.18 -14.14
C LEU A 177 -5.17 2.74 -14.42
N PHE A 178 -5.68 2.09 -13.39
CA PHE A 178 -6.02 0.69 -13.36
C PHE A 178 -7.54 0.49 -13.27
N SER A 179 -8.04 -0.61 -13.82
CA SER A 179 -9.46 -0.89 -13.94
C SER A 179 -10.03 -1.57 -12.70
N GLU A 180 -10.82 -0.85 -11.92
CA GLU A 180 -11.69 -1.45 -10.90
C GLU A 180 -12.63 -2.49 -11.49
N GLN A 181 -13.14 -2.23 -12.70
CA GLN A 181 -14.07 -3.12 -13.40
C GLN A 181 -13.46 -4.49 -13.69
N ASN A 182 -12.17 -4.54 -14.04
CA ASN A 182 -11.49 -5.80 -14.28
C ASN A 182 -11.44 -6.66 -13.02
N LEU A 183 -11.11 -6.07 -11.87
CA LEU A 183 -11.19 -6.78 -10.58
C LEU A 183 -12.64 -7.17 -10.24
N LEU A 184 -13.59 -6.25 -10.45
CA LEU A 184 -15.00 -6.45 -10.12
C LEU A 184 -15.65 -7.58 -10.93
N SER A 185 -15.31 -7.70 -12.21
CA SER A 185 -15.89 -8.70 -13.13
C SER A 185 -15.15 -10.03 -13.12
N CYS A 186 -13.82 -10.01 -12.97
CA CYS A 186 -12.97 -11.20 -13.12
C CYS A 186 -12.31 -11.70 -11.84
N GLY A 187 -12.25 -10.85 -10.82
CA GLY A 187 -11.64 -11.16 -9.54
C GLY A 187 -12.58 -11.88 -8.58
N PRO A 188 -12.05 -12.26 -7.41
CA PRO A 188 -12.83 -12.82 -6.32
C PRO A 188 -13.73 -11.75 -5.68
N GLY A 189 -14.86 -12.20 -5.14
CA GLY A 189 -15.87 -11.34 -4.51
C GLY A 189 -17.27 -11.60 -5.06
N GLY A 190 -18.24 -10.83 -4.56
CA GLY A 190 -19.63 -10.86 -5.00
C GLY A 190 -19.95 -9.83 -6.09
N GLY A 191 -18.92 -9.28 -6.76
CA GLY A 191 -19.15 -8.20 -7.71
C GLY A 191 -19.70 -6.95 -7.01
N CYS A 192 -20.88 -6.49 -7.44
CA CYS A 192 -21.58 -5.37 -6.78
C CYS A 192 -22.23 -5.74 -5.44
N SER A 193 -22.23 -7.02 -5.04
CA SER A 193 -22.68 -7.46 -3.72
C SER A 193 -21.58 -7.40 -2.65
N GLY A 194 -20.42 -6.81 -2.97
CA GLY A 194 -19.32 -6.64 -2.03
C GLY A 194 -18.14 -7.59 -2.20
N GLY A 195 -17.14 -7.35 -1.37
CA GLY A 195 -15.89 -8.10 -1.33
C GLY A 195 -14.95 -7.52 -0.29
N PHE A 196 -13.74 -8.07 -0.19
CA PHE A 196 -12.71 -7.58 0.74
C PHE A 196 -11.46 -7.11 -0.01
N PRO A 197 -10.84 -5.97 0.39
CA PRO A 197 -9.66 -5.46 -0.28
C PRO A 197 -8.48 -6.43 -0.32
N ASP A 198 -8.21 -7.18 0.75
CA ASP A 198 -7.14 -8.18 0.82
C ASP A 198 -7.30 -9.30 -0.21
N VAL A 199 -8.53 -9.83 -0.33
CA VAL A 199 -8.87 -10.88 -1.30
C VAL A 199 -8.69 -10.35 -2.73
N GLY A 200 -9.10 -9.10 -2.98
CA GLY A 200 -8.86 -8.41 -4.25
C GLY A 200 -7.37 -8.23 -4.54
N LEU A 201 -6.61 -7.67 -3.59
CA LEU A 201 -5.17 -7.47 -3.70
C LEU A 201 -4.42 -8.78 -4.00
N ASN A 202 -4.80 -9.87 -3.34
CA ASN A 202 -4.19 -11.18 -3.56
C ASN A 202 -4.40 -11.67 -5.00
N TRP A 203 -5.62 -11.50 -5.52
CA TRP A 203 -5.90 -11.84 -6.92
C TRP A 203 -5.11 -10.96 -7.90
N ILE A 204 -5.02 -9.65 -7.65
CA ILE A 204 -4.26 -8.72 -8.48
C ILE A 204 -2.78 -9.09 -8.50
N SER A 205 -2.20 -9.49 -7.37
CA SER A 205 -0.78 -9.89 -7.29
C SER A 205 -0.48 -11.09 -8.22
N ALA A 206 -1.39 -12.06 -8.30
CA ALA A 206 -1.22 -13.25 -9.13
C ALA A 206 -1.57 -13.01 -10.61
N HIS A 207 -2.65 -12.26 -10.88
CA HIS A 207 -3.22 -12.14 -12.22
C HIS A 207 -2.73 -10.89 -12.97
N GLY A 208 -2.34 -9.85 -12.24
CA GLY A 208 -2.17 -8.52 -12.79
C GLY A 208 -3.51 -7.79 -12.90
N LEU A 209 -3.50 -6.61 -13.52
CA LEU A 209 -4.71 -5.83 -13.74
C LEU A 209 -4.70 -5.13 -15.10
N CYS A 210 -5.86 -5.02 -15.74
CA CYS A 210 -6.01 -4.18 -16.92
C CYS A 210 -6.05 -2.69 -16.58
N THR A 211 -5.62 -1.86 -17.52
CA THR A 211 -5.72 -0.39 -17.39
C THR A 211 -7.18 0.06 -17.51
N SER A 212 -7.53 1.22 -16.94
CA SER A 212 -8.89 1.76 -17.09
C SER A 212 -9.27 2.06 -18.54
N GLU A 213 -8.29 2.31 -19.41
CA GLU A 213 -8.52 2.51 -20.85
C GLU A 213 -8.89 1.20 -21.56
N SER A 214 -8.19 0.11 -21.24
CA SER A 214 -8.41 -1.20 -21.88
C SER A 214 -9.56 -2.00 -21.29
N TYR A 215 -9.99 -1.69 -20.07
CA TYR A 215 -11.20 -2.25 -19.44
C TYR A 215 -11.96 -1.13 -18.71
N PRO A 216 -12.75 -0.31 -19.42
CA PRO A 216 -13.49 0.80 -18.83
C PRO A 216 -14.52 0.35 -17.80
N ASN A 217 -14.83 1.23 -16.84
CA ASN A 217 -15.89 0.99 -15.87
C ASN A 217 -17.28 1.11 -16.51
N THR A 218 -18.09 0.06 -16.37
CA THR A 218 -19.46 0.00 -16.88
C THR A 218 -20.50 -0.13 -15.77
N ASN A 219 -20.09 -0.44 -14.54
CA ASN A 219 -21.00 -0.85 -13.46
C ASN A 219 -21.46 0.29 -12.54
N GLU A 220 -21.12 1.55 -12.82
CA GLU A 220 -21.59 2.67 -11.98
C GLU A 220 -23.12 2.74 -11.89
N TRP A 221 -23.82 2.14 -12.85
CA TRP A 221 -25.26 2.19 -13.06
C TRP A 221 -26.00 0.90 -12.77
N SER A 222 -25.29 -0.13 -12.32
CA SER A 222 -25.83 -1.48 -12.15
C SER A 222 -25.53 -2.01 -10.75
N THR A 223 -26.49 -2.74 -10.19
CA THR A 223 -26.28 -3.55 -8.98
C THR A 223 -25.78 -4.95 -9.30
N GLU A 224 -25.60 -5.28 -10.58
CA GLU A 224 -25.06 -6.54 -11.06
C GLU A 224 -23.66 -6.35 -11.63
N ALA A 225 -22.76 -7.29 -11.32
CA ALA A 225 -21.45 -7.31 -11.94
C ALA A 225 -21.54 -7.85 -13.38
N HIS A 226 -21.07 -7.05 -14.33
CA HIS A 226 -20.85 -7.51 -15.70
C HIS A 226 -19.94 -8.75 -15.75
N THR A 227 -20.19 -9.62 -16.72
CA THR A 227 -19.41 -10.84 -16.95
C THR A 227 -17.93 -10.52 -17.17
N CYS A 228 -17.04 -11.39 -16.67
CA CYS A 228 -15.61 -11.28 -16.95
C CYS A 228 -15.31 -11.39 -18.46
N GLU A 229 -14.80 -10.32 -19.04
CA GLU A 229 -14.33 -10.30 -20.42
C GLU A 229 -12.81 -10.46 -20.48
N LYS A 230 -12.31 -11.22 -21.46
CA LYS A 230 -10.87 -11.35 -21.75
C LYS A 230 -10.43 -10.37 -22.85
N SER A 231 -10.90 -9.14 -22.77
CA SER A 231 -10.72 -8.10 -23.79
C SER A 231 -9.38 -7.34 -23.69
N CYS A 232 -8.64 -7.54 -22.60
CA CYS A 232 -7.38 -6.84 -22.32
C CYS A 232 -6.26 -7.81 -21.89
N THR A 233 -5.01 -7.37 -22.03
CA THR A 233 -3.86 -8.03 -21.44
C THR A 233 -3.54 -7.38 -20.08
N PRO A 234 -3.67 -8.10 -18.95
CA PRO A 234 -3.36 -7.53 -17.64
C PRO A 234 -1.88 -7.15 -17.50
N VAL A 235 -1.62 -5.98 -16.93
CA VAL A 235 -0.27 -5.57 -16.51
C VAL A 235 0.10 -6.37 -15.27
N LYS A 236 1.26 -7.02 -15.27
CA LYS A 236 1.76 -7.76 -14.10
C LYS A 236 2.26 -6.80 -13.03
N MET A 237 1.92 -7.11 -11.78
CA MET A 237 2.37 -6.31 -10.64
C MET A 237 3.84 -6.62 -10.31
N PRO A 238 4.63 -5.61 -9.97
CA PRO A 238 6.03 -5.76 -9.53
C PRO A 238 6.15 -6.21 -8.06
N PHE A 239 5.03 -6.49 -7.40
CA PHE A 239 4.95 -6.98 -6.02
C PHE A 239 4.11 -8.26 -5.98
N THR A 240 4.48 -9.17 -5.08
CA THR A 240 3.76 -10.45 -4.85
C THR A 240 3.31 -10.62 -3.41
N ASN A 241 3.93 -9.89 -2.48
CA ASN A 241 3.63 -9.99 -1.04
C ASN A 241 2.67 -8.88 -0.61
N LEU A 242 1.77 -9.21 0.32
CA LEU A 242 0.78 -8.30 0.88
C LEU A 242 1.00 -8.15 2.38
N GLY A 243 0.86 -6.92 2.87
CA GLY A 243 0.90 -6.56 4.28
C GLY A 243 -0.50 -6.26 4.80
N SER A 244 -0.63 -6.30 6.13
CA SER A 244 -1.87 -5.93 6.82
C SER A 244 -1.51 -5.15 8.08
N ALA A 245 -2.08 -3.97 8.22
CA ALA A 245 -1.92 -3.10 9.39
C ALA A 245 -3.15 -3.22 10.30
N VAL A 246 -2.91 -3.41 11.58
CA VAL A 246 -3.93 -3.49 12.63
C VAL A 246 -3.51 -2.58 13.79
N GLY A 247 -4.41 -1.70 14.21
CA GLY A 247 -4.12 -0.62 15.15
C GLY A 247 -3.76 0.68 14.45
N GLU A 248 -3.95 1.82 15.16
CA GLU A 248 -3.64 3.13 14.60
C GLU A 248 -2.13 3.31 14.40
N TYR A 249 -1.30 2.75 15.28
CA TYR A 249 0.16 2.80 15.16
C TYR A 249 0.66 2.17 13.86
N GLU A 250 0.24 0.94 13.55
CA GLU A 250 0.64 0.24 12.32
C GLU A 250 0.11 0.94 11.07
N LEU A 251 -1.13 1.44 11.12
CA LEU A 251 -1.70 2.22 10.04
C LEU A 251 -0.88 3.50 9.79
N GLU A 252 -0.47 4.21 10.85
CA GLU A 252 0.40 5.38 10.77
C GLU A 252 1.77 5.04 10.16
N GLN A 253 2.44 3.97 10.63
CA GLN A 253 3.75 3.58 10.09
C GLN A 253 3.65 3.18 8.62
N THR A 254 2.61 2.43 8.26
CA THR A 254 2.42 2.03 6.86
C THR A 254 2.13 3.24 5.97
N LEU A 255 1.31 4.18 6.47
CA LEU A 255 1.03 5.42 5.74
C LEU A 255 2.27 6.30 5.54
N LYS A 256 3.35 6.16 6.31
CA LYS A 256 4.63 6.85 6.00
C LYS A 256 5.28 6.37 4.72
N THR A 257 5.03 5.12 4.31
CA THR A 257 5.70 4.51 3.17
C THR A 257 4.81 4.46 1.92
N GLN A 258 3.50 4.32 2.08
CA GLN A 258 2.56 4.22 0.96
C GLN A 258 1.08 4.40 1.35
N PRO A 259 0.19 4.67 0.39
CA PRO A 259 -1.26 4.50 0.55
C PRO A 259 -1.68 3.04 0.79
N VAL A 260 -2.77 2.85 1.55
CA VAL A 260 -3.27 1.52 1.96
C VAL A 260 -4.79 1.41 1.85
N ALA A 261 -5.32 0.22 1.57
CA ALA A 261 -6.77 0.00 1.53
C ALA A 261 -7.29 -0.21 2.97
N VAL A 262 -8.18 0.65 3.46
CA VAL A 262 -8.68 0.66 4.84
C VAL A 262 -10.17 0.27 4.87
N GLN A 263 -10.54 -0.63 5.76
CA GLN A 263 -11.94 -0.96 6.03
C GLN A 263 -12.50 -0.04 7.13
N ILE A 264 -13.71 0.48 6.94
CA ILE A 264 -14.36 1.43 7.86
C ILE A 264 -15.86 1.14 8.00
N SER A 265 -16.50 1.79 8.97
CA SER A 265 -17.96 1.96 9.03
C SER A 265 -18.36 3.31 8.46
N ALA A 266 -19.20 3.29 7.43
CA ALA A 266 -19.65 4.44 6.67
C ALA A 266 -21.18 4.52 6.51
N SER A 267 -21.97 3.56 7.00
CA SER A 267 -23.44 3.59 6.94
C SER A 267 -24.12 4.63 7.84
N SER A 268 -23.35 5.37 8.64
CA SER A 268 -23.86 6.32 9.63
C SER A 268 -24.25 7.68 9.03
N PRO A 269 -25.16 8.43 9.69
CA PRO A 269 -25.54 9.78 9.25
C PRO A 269 -24.39 10.79 9.22
N VAL A 270 -23.35 10.61 10.06
CA VAL A 270 -22.15 11.45 10.03
C VAL A 270 -21.42 11.31 8.69
N PHE A 271 -21.28 10.09 8.18
CA PHE A 271 -20.65 9.85 6.88
C PHE A 271 -21.50 10.35 5.72
N LYS A 272 -22.80 10.04 5.72
CA LYS A 272 -23.73 10.48 4.68
C LYS A 272 -23.65 11.98 4.40
N ASN A 273 -23.62 12.78 5.47
CA ASN A 273 -23.78 14.22 5.40
C ASN A 273 -22.49 15.03 5.56
N TYR A 274 -21.33 14.36 5.64
CA TYR A 274 -20.03 15.00 5.84
C TYR A 274 -19.70 15.96 4.70
N GLN A 275 -19.32 17.19 5.05
CA GLN A 275 -18.83 18.21 4.12
C GLN A 275 -17.35 18.52 4.34
N SER A 276 -16.94 18.74 5.59
CA SER A 276 -15.56 19.08 5.94
C SER A 276 -15.27 18.95 7.44
N GLY A 277 -14.02 19.14 7.83
CA GLY A 277 -13.58 19.09 9.24
C GLY A 277 -13.10 17.70 9.64
N ILE A 278 -13.20 17.33 10.91
CA ILE A 278 -12.73 16.05 11.44
C ILE A 278 -13.89 15.34 12.13
N ILE A 279 -14.27 14.17 11.63
CA ILE A 279 -15.24 13.29 12.30
C ILE A 279 -14.52 12.66 13.50
N THR A 280 -15.08 12.87 14.69
CA THR A 280 -14.53 12.34 15.96
C THR A 280 -15.32 11.15 16.51
N SER A 281 -16.60 11.03 16.16
CA SER A 281 -17.51 9.97 16.61
C SER A 281 -18.81 9.99 15.82
N GLY A 282 -19.78 9.14 16.19
CA GLY A 282 -21.10 9.08 15.55
C GLY A 282 -21.26 8.02 14.46
N CYS A 283 -20.29 7.11 14.38
CA CYS A 283 -20.21 5.96 13.48
C CYS A 283 -20.00 4.68 14.30
N ASP A 284 -20.42 3.54 13.74
CA ASP A 284 -20.15 2.22 14.32
C ASP A 284 -18.70 1.78 14.05
N THR A 285 -18.34 0.57 14.50
CA THR A 285 -17.02 -0.05 14.24
C THR A 285 -17.10 -1.33 13.40
N GLY A 286 -18.30 -1.64 12.88
CA GLY A 286 -18.52 -2.74 11.94
C GLY A 286 -18.16 -2.35 10.51
N PHE A 287 -17.39 -3.20 9.81
CA PHE A 287 -16.96 -2.94 8.44
C PHE A 287 -18.11 -3.04 7.45
N ASP A 288 -18.53 -1.93 6.89
CA ASP A 288 -19.54 -1.87 5.83
C ASP A 288 -19.04 -1.18 4.55
N HIS A 289 -17.81 -0.66 4.58
CA HIS A 289 -17.22 0.09 3.47
C HIS A 289 -15.69 0.00 3.45
N ALA A 290 -15.08 0.26 2.29
CA ALA A 290 -13.64 0.31 2.11
C ALA A 290 -13.22 1.59 1.39
N VAL A 291 -12.12 2.19 1.85
CA VAL A 291 -11.55 3.46 1.37
C VAL A 291 -10.05 3.34 1.21
N LEU A 292 -9.40 4.33 0.59
CA LEU A 292 -7.94 4.38 0.50
C LEU A 292 -7.41 5.35 1.57
N GLY A 293 -6.60 4.86 2.50
CA GLY A 293 -5.81 5.69 3.41
C GLY A 293 -4.69 6.36 2.63
N VAL A 294 -4.65 7.71 2.67
CA VAL A 294 -3.70 8.52 1.90
C VAL A 294 -2.83 9.40 2.78
N GLY A 295 -2.92 9.28 4.09
CA GLY A 295 -2.04 9.99 5.01
C GLY A 295 -2.70 10.34 6.33
N TYR A 296 -2.07 11.24 7.06
CA TYR A 296 -2.49 11.72 8.36
C TYR A 296 -1.84 13.07 8.65
N GLY A 297 -2.39 13.80 9.61
CA GLY A 297 -1.82 15.07 10.06
C GLY A 297 -2.45 15.54 11.37
N THR A 298 -2.32 16.83 11.63
CA THR A 298 -2.88 17.48 12.82
C THR A 298 -3.52 18.80 12.42
N ALA A 299 -4.74 19.04 12.92
CA ALA A 299 -5.40 20.34 12.87
C ALA A 299 -5.93 20.65 14.28
N GLU A 300 -7.24 20.84 14.45
CA GLU A 300 -7.87 20.96 15.78
C GLU A 300 -7.63 19.72 16.64
N VAL A 301 -7.61 18.54 16.00
CA VAL A 301 -7.17 17.26 16.55
C VAL A 301 -6.34 16.49 15.50
N PRO A 302 -5.53 15.50 15.91
CA PRO A 302 -4.88 14.59 14.98
C PRO A 302 -5.91 13.85 14.13
N TYR A 303 -5.61 13.61 12.85
CA TYR A 303 -6.50 12.90 11.94
C TYR A 303 -5.77 11.95 11.00
N PHE A 304 -6.44 10.89 10.59
CA PHE A 304 -6.15 10.15 9.35
C PHE A 304 -6.97 10.74 8.20
N LYS A 305 -6.39 10.77 6.99
CA LYS A 305 -7.03 11.24 5.77
C LYS A 305 -7.32 10.05 4.86
N MET A 306 -8.60 9.88 4.53
CA MET A 306 -9.08 8.82 3.66
C MET A 306 -9.64 9.39 2.36
N LYS A 307 -9.37 8.72 1.25
CA LYS A 307 -9.96 8.97 -0.06
C LYS A 307 -11.13 8.02 -0.27
N ASN A 308 -12.31 8.58 -0.53
CA ASN A 308 -13.53 7.83 -0.76
C ASN A 308 -13.81 7.66 -2.28
N SER A 309 -14.77 6.80 -2.61
CA SER A 309 -15.19 6.44 -3.97
C SER A 309 -16.60 6.95 -4.30
N TRP A 310 -17.04 8.05 -3.72
CA TRP A 310 -18.38 8.63 -3.95
C TRP A 310 -18.35 9.90 -4.84
N GLY A 311 -17.22 10.16 -5.49
CA GLY A 311 -17.00 11.36 -6.30
C GLY A 311 -16.67 12.60 -5.46
N GLN A 312 -16.18 13.63 -6.16
CA GLN A 312 -15.68 14.87 -5.54
C GLN A 312 -16.74 15.75 -4.86
N TRP A 313 -18.04 15.46 -5.05
CA TRP A 313 -19.13 16.26 -4.48
C TRP A 313 -19.53 15.84 -3.07
N TRP A 314 -18.92 14.78 -2.55
CA TRP A 314 -19.07 14.35 -1.17
C TRP A 314 -17.80 14.71 -0.38
N GLY A 315 -17.97 15.15 0.87
CA GLY A 315 -16.86 15.50 1.76
C GLY A 315 -15.92 16.57 1.21
N GLU A 316 -14.65 16.46 1.59
CA GLU A 316 -13.60 17.41 1.22
C GLU A 316 -13.06 17.06 -0.17
N GLN A 317 -13.84 17.34 -1.20
CA GLN A 317 -13.54 16.95 -2.59
C GLN A 317 -13.35 15.43 -2.77
N GLY A 318 -14.14 14.63 -2.06
CA GLY A 318 -14.07 13.16 -2.07
C GLY A 318 -13.21 12.56 -0.96
N TYR A 319 -12.64 13.38 -0.07
CA TYR A 319 -11.85 12.93 1.07
C TYR A 319 -12.60 13.13 2.38
N VAL A 320 -12.20 12.39 3.42
CA VAL A 320 -12.67 12.55 4.80
C VAL A 320 -11.51 12.48 5.76
N ARG A 321 -11.59 13.27 6.84
CA ARG A 321 -10.65 13.22 7.95
C ARG A 321 -11.34 12.61 9.16
N LEU A 322 -10.72 11.55 9.69
CA LEU A 322 -11.19 10.81 10.86
C LEU A 322 -10.21 11.02 12.00
N GLN A 323 -10.70 11.26 13.21
CA GLN A 323 -9.83 11.51 14.36
C GLN A 323 -8.87 10.33 14.58
N ARG A 324 -7.61 10.67 14.79
CA ARG A 324 -6.48 9.79 15.09
C ARG A 324 -6.05 9.97 16.53
N GLY A 325 -5.43 8.95 17.12
CA GLY A 325 -4.99 8.98 18.53
C GLY A 325 -6.13 8.66 19.49
N VAL A 326 -7.14 7.90 19.04
CA VAL A 326 -8.23 7.41 19.92
C VAL A 326 -7.99 5.98 20.39
N GLY A 327 -7.00 5.28 19.81
CA GLY A 327 -6.65 3.91 20.14
C GLY A 327 -7.74 2.89 19.77
N GLY A 328 -7.57 1.65 20.25
CA GLY A 328 -8.54 0.57 20.06
C GLY A 328 -8.85 0.29 18.58
N LEU A 329 -10.13 0.37 18.21
CA LEU A 329 -10.57 0.15 16.83
C LEU A 329 -10.43 1.39 15.93
N GLY A 330 -9.97 2.52 16.47
CA GLY A 330 -9.90 3.79 15.76
C GLY A 330 -11.29 4.37 15.47
N THR A 331 -11.31 5.63 15.05
CA THR A 331 -12.55 6.30 14.67
C THR A 331 -13.23 5.55 13.51
N CYS A 332 -14.50 5.21 13.68
CA CYS A 332 -15.29 4.45 12.69
C CYS A 332 -14.69 3.08 12.31
N GLY A 333 -13.92 2.45 13.20
CA GLY A 333 -13.32 1.14 12.95
C GLY A 333 -12.08 1.15 12.05
N LEU A 334 -11.54 2.32 11.68
CA LEU A 334 -10.44 2.44 10.71
C LEU A 334 -9.18 1.66 11.09
N ALA A 335 -8.96 1.42 12.40
CA ALA A 335 -7.76 0.74 12.88
C ALA A 335 -7.93 -0.77 12.94
N ARG A 336 -9.12 -1.30 12.64
CA ARG A 336 -9.36 -2.73 12.76
C ARG A 336 -8.66 -3.54 11.66
N ARG A 337 -8.53 -2.98 10.44
CA ARG A 337 -7.82 -3.62 9.32
C ARG A 337 -7.55 -2.66 8.16
N ALA A 338 -6.29 -2.61 7.74
CA ALA A 338 -5.89 -2.07 6.46
C ALA A 338 -4.96 -3.05 5.73
N ASP A 339 -5.10 -3.17 4.42
CA ASP A 339 -4.36 -4.14 3.61
C ASP A 339 -3.66 -3.42 2.45
N TYR A 340 -2.45 -3.86 2.09
CA TYR A 340 -1.63 -3.15 1.11
C TYR A 340 -0.60 -4.05 0.42
N PRO A 341 -0.21 -3.74 -0.83
CA PRO A 341 0.96 -4.35 -1.46
C PRO A 341 2.23 -3.98 -0.71
N ILE A 342 3.11 -4.93 -0.42
CA ILE A 342 4.42 -4.63 0.14
C ILE A 342 5.32 -4.15 -1.02
N ILE A 343 5.66 -2.86 -1.03
CA ILE A 343 6.47 -2.25 -2.08
C ILE A 343 7.98 -2.24 -1.78
N SER A 344 8.42 -3.00 -0.78
CA SER A 344 9.77 -2.94 -0.20
C SER A 344 10.84 -2.68 -1.26
N LYS A 345 11.45 -1.48 -1.17
CA LYS A 345 12.81 -1.27 -1.62
C LYS A 345 13.66 -2.27 -0.85
N THR A 346 14.30 -3.21 -1.55
CA THR A 346 15.35 -4.13 -1.08
C THR A 346 15.36 -4.47 0.42
N GLN A 347 14.91 -5.68 0.78
CA GLN A 347 15.10 -6.22 2.13
C GLN A 347 16.43 -6.97 2.25
N PHE A 348 17.15 -6.76 3.35
CA PHE A 348 18.42 -7.43 3.62
C PHE A 348 18.66 -7.56 5.13
N ASN A 349 19.50 -8.51 5.53
CA ASN A 349 20.04 -8.57 6.88
C ASN A 349 21.32 -7.72 6.95
N LEU A 350 21.63 -7.13 8.09
CA LEU A 350 22.97 -6.61 8.37
C LEU A 350 23.81 -7.75 8.94
N VAL A 351 24.93 -8.08 8.30
CA VAL A 351 25.70 -9.30 8.57
C VAL A 351 27.18 -8.98 8.73
N ASN A 352 27.78 -9.48 9.81
CA ASN A 352 29.22 -9.33 10.01
C ASN A 352 30.05 -10.40 9.28
N ILE A 353 31.37 -10.31 9.37
CA ILE A 353 32.30 -11.22 8.66
C ILE A 353 32.15 -12.69 9.06
N ASN A 354 31.63 -12.95 10.26
CA ASN A 354 31.38 -14.29 10.80
C ASN A 354 29.96 -14.80 10.52
N LYS A 355 29.19 -14.11 9.67
CA LYS A 355 27.79 -14.43 9.33
C LYS A 355 26.80 -14.29 10.49
N ILE A 356 27.17 -13.51 11.50
CA ILE A 356 26.28 -13.12 12.61
C ILE A 356 25.41 -11.97 12.11
N VAL A 357 24.11 -12.03 12.41
CA VAL A 357 23.10 -11.08 11.92
C VAL A 357 22.76 -10.09 13.01
N ILE A 358 22.61 -8.82 12.65
CA ILE A 358 22.12 -7.77 13.55
C ILE A 358 20.60 -7.79 13.55
N SER A 359 20.01 -7.99 14.72
CA SER A 359 18.57 -7.99 14.96
C SER A 359 18.16 -6.91 15.95
N GLU A 360 16.91 -6.47 15.86
CA GLU A 360 16.27 -5.57 16.82
C GLU A 360 15.42 -6.35 17.84
N TYR A 361 15.40 -5.88 19.10
CA TYR A 361 14.41 -6.30 20.09
C TYR A 361 14.20 -5.22 21.15
N TYR A 362 12.96 -4.73 21.30
CA TYR A 362 12.61 -3.59 22.17
C TYR A 362 13.55 -2.40 21.99
N SER A 363 13.71 -1.99 20.74
CA SER A 363 14.57 -0.91 20.28
C SER A 363 16.07 -1.10 20.53
N ASN A 364 16.50 -2.21 21.14
CA ASN A 364 17.90 -2.56 21.31
C ASN A 364 18.39 -3.41 20.14
N LEU A 365 19.70 -3.38 19.90
CA LEU A 365 20.34 -4.16 18.84
C LEU A 365 21.15 -5.31 19.41
N TYR A 366 21.04 -6.45 18.76
CA TYR A 366 21.72 -7.69 19.11
C TYR A 366 22.42 -8.24 17.87
N ALA A 367 23.57 -8.89 18.05
CA ALA A 367 24.22 -9.62 16.96
C ALA A 367 24.38 -11.09 17.36
N ASP A 368 23.54 -11.94 16.77
CA ASP A 368 23.54 -13.37 17.03
C ASP A 368 23.31 -14.23 15.77
N THR A 369 23.22 -15.54 15.95
CA THR A 369 22.97 -16.47 14.85
C THR A 369 21.61 -16.21 14.23
N ALA A 370 21.58 -16.05 12.90
CA ALA A 370 20.36 -15.82 12.14
C ALA A 370 19.24 -16.80 12.51
N ARG A 371 18.03 -16.28 12.71
CA ARG A 371 16.81 -17.06 13.00
C ARG A 371 15.72 -16.85 11.95
N GLY A 372 15.94 -15.96 10.99
CA GLY A 372 14.99 -15.67 9.91
C GLY A 372 13.78 -14.86 10.36
N SER A 373 13.90 -14.13 11.48
CA SER A 373 12.83 -13.29 12.00
C SER A 373 12.75 -11.93 11.29
N VAL A 374 11.59 -11.27 11.32
CA VAL A 374 11.44 -9.89 10.78
C VAL A 374 12.31 -8.87 11.50
N ASN A 375 12.73 -9.17 12.73
CA ASN A 375 13.65 -8.37 13.53
C ASN A 375 15.08 -8.34 12.97
N GLU A 376 15.44 -9.32 12.16
CA GLU A 376 16.74 -9.40 11.47
C GLU A 376 16.73 -8.70 10.11
N GLN A 377 15.55 -8.33 9.63
CA GLN A 377 15.36 -7.79 8.30
C GLN A 377 15.35 -6.27 8.34
N TRP A 378 16.16 -5.68 7.48
CA TRP A 378 16.33 -4.25 7.33
C TRP A 378 15.95 -3.84 5.91
N SER A 379 15.62 -2.57 5.76
CA SER A 379 15.49 -1.88 4.48
C SER A 379 16.30 -0.59 4.52
N TYR A 380 16.64 -0.07 3.34
CA TYR A 380 17.37 1.19 3.20
C TYR A 380 16.62 2.13 2.28
N ASP A 381 16.24 3.30 2.80
CA ASP A 381 15.71 4.36 1.95
C ASP A 381 16.85 5.20 1.40
N THR A 382 17.16 5.03 0.12
CA THR A 382 18.20 5.79 -0.58
C THR A 382 17.92 7.30 -0.67
N ASN A 383 16.68 7.75 -0.47
CA ASN A 383 16.33 9.17 -0.50
C ASN A 383 16.60 9.86 0.84
N THR A 384 16.21 9.22 1.95
CA THR A 384 16.39 9.76 3.30
C THR A 384 17.68 9.27 3.95
N HIS A 385 18.33 8.26 3.37
CA HIS A 385 19.52 7.59 3.88
C HIS A 385 19.32 6.92 5.24
N GLN A 386 18.11 6.43 5.51
CA GLN A 386 17.79 5.75 6.76
C GLN A 386 17.82 4.23 6.58
N LEU A 387 18.39 3.55 7.58
CA LEU A 387 18.30 2.10 7.76
C LEU A 387 17.09 1.81 8.66
N ILE A 388 16.12 1.07 8.15
CA ILE A 388 14.82 0.85 8.80
C ILE A 388 14.70 -0.64 9.10
N VAL A 389 14.44 -1.00 10.36
CA VAL A 389 14.16 -2.40 10.71
C VAL A 389 12.72 -2.74 10.36
N ASN A 390 12.47 -3.93 9.83
CA ASN A 390 11.15 -4.32 9.33
C ASN A 390 10.20 -4.78 10.45
N SER A 391 10.71 -5.06 11.66
CA SER A 391 9.90 -5.52 12.79
C SER A 391 8.94 -4.46 13.32
N ASN A 392 9.44 -3.23 13.52
CA ASN A 392 8.70 -2.14 14.15
C ASN A 392 8.79 -0.82 13.35
N HIS A 393 9.45 -0.85 12.18
CA HIS A 393 9.67 0.30 11.30
C HIS A 393 10.43 1.47 11.92
N GLU A 394 11.23 1.19 12.95
CA GLU A 394 12.16 2.17 13.51
C GLU A 394 13.46 2.25 12.71
N CYS A 395 14.11 3.40 12.80
CA CYS A 395 15.36 3.70 12.12
C CYS A 395 16.54 3.45 13.05
N LEU A 396 17.63 2.91 12.50
CA LEU A 396 18.91 2.86 13.19
C LEU A 396 19.33 4.29 13.58
N ASP A 397 19.57 4.52 14.87
CA ASP A 397 19.81 5.86 15.41
C ASP A 397 21.07 5.82 16.30
N ALA A 398 22.04 6.68 15.97
CA ALA A 398 23.27 6.86 16.75
C ALA A 398 23.18 8.11 17.62
N TYR A 399 22.66 7.96 18.84
CA TYR A 399 22.47 9.08 19.76
C TYR A 399 23.67 9.28 20.70
N LEU A 400 23.82 10.51 21.17
CA LEU A 400 24.86 10.89 22.13
C LEU A 400 24.26 10.91 23.54
N ASP A 401 24.84 10.14 24.47
CA ASP A 401 24.53 10.21 25.90
C ASP A 401 25.81 10.38 26.71
N ASN A 402 25.83 11.36 27.61
CA ASN A 402 27.00 11.70 28.45
C ASN A 402 28.35 11.77 27.70
N GLY A 403 28.33 12.28 26.46
CA GLY A 403 29.52 12.44 25.61
C GLY A 403 29.98 11.17 24.90
N THR A 404 29.25 10.06 25.02
CA THR A 404 29.52 8.79 24.33
C THR A 404 28.39 8.48 23.36
N TYR A 405 28.71 7.98 22.17
CA TYR A 405 27.69 7.57 21.22
C TYR A 405 27.20 6.15 21.52
N HIS A 406 25.89 5.98 21.46
CA HIS A 406 25.17 4.73 21.61
C HIS A 406 24.39 4.46 20.33
N VAL A 407 23.91 3.23 20.17
CA VAL A 407 23.10 2.83 19.03
C VAL A 407 21.88 2.05 19.50
N HIS A 408 20.74 2.36 18.90
CA HIS A 408 19.45 1.71 19.12
C HIS A 408 18.63 1.85 17.83
N THR A 409 17.43 1.31 17.80
CA THR A 409 16.42 1.79 16.85
C THR A 409 15.57 2.85 17.53
N TYR A 410 15.11 3.82 16.75
CA TYR A 410 14.22 4.86 17.22
C TYR A 410 13.29 5.28 16.10
N LYS A 411 12.15 5.87 16.45
CA LYS A 411 11.18 6.39 15.49
C LYS A 411 11.87 7.15 14.34
N CYS A 412 11.57 6.74 13.11
CA CYS A 412 12.16 7.34 11.91
C CYS A 412 11.77 8.81 11.76
N ASP A 413 12.77 9.66 11.56
CA ASP A 413 12.67 11.07 11.23
C ASP A 413 13.79 11.42 10.23
N ALA A 414 13.40 11.66 8.97
CA ALA A 414 14.36 11.95 7.89
C ALA A 414 15.16 13.25 8.10
N SER A 415 14.72 14.12 9.02
CA SER A 415 15.44 15.33 9.42
C SER A 415 16.40 15.10 10.60
N ASN A 416 16.30 13.97 11.29
CA ASN A 416 17.17 13.63 12.41
C ASN A 416 18.56 13.21 11.89
N ALA A 417 19.56 14.04 12.18
CA ALA A 417 20.93 13.83 11.76
C ALA A 417 21.54 12.51 12.29
N ASN A 418 21.05 11.96 13.41
CA ASN A 418 21.54 10.73 14.02
C ASN A 418 21.08 9.45 13.30
N GLN A 419 20.17 9.57 12.33
CA GLN A 419 19.57 8.44 11.61
C GLN A 419 20.06 8.32 10.17
N LEU A 420 21.06 9.12 9.79
CA LEU A 420 21.55 9.18 8.42
C LEU A 420 22.76 8.26 8.26
N TRP A 421 22.62 7.22 7.45
CA TRP A 421 23.63 6.18 7.23
C TRP A 421 24.00 6.05 5.77
N THR A 422 25.25 5.68 5.53
CA THR A 422 25.79 5.31 4.23
C THR A 422 26.21 3.85 4.28
N ILE A 423 25.75 3.08 3.31
CA ILE A 423 26.13 1.67 3.15
C ILE A 423 27.28 1.63 2.15
N ASP A 424 28.49 1.50 2.68
CA ASP A 424 29.73 1.38 1.92
C ASP A 424 29.92 -0.11 1.56
N SER A 425 29.30 -0.51 0.45
CA SER A 425 29.34 -1.90 -0.01
C SER A 425 30.70 -2.34 -0.55
N THR A 426 31.59 -1.40 -0.90
CA THR A 426 32.96 -1.70 -1.34
C THR A 426 33.79 -2.22 -0.17
N ASN A 427 33.68 -1.55 0.97
CA ASN A 427 34.50 -1.84 2.15
C ASN A 427 33.72 -2.58 3.23
N HIS A 428 32.47 -2.96 2.95
CA HIS A 428 31.55 -3.62 3.88
C HIS A 428 31.43 -2.86 5.20
N ARG A 429 31.04 -1.58 5.14
CA ARG A 429 30.87 -0.73 6.32
C ARG A 429 29.52 0.00 6.29
N ILE A 430 28.92 0.13 7.47
CA ILE A 430 27.76 0.99 7.68
C ILE A 430 28.27 2.25 8.38
N LYS A 431 28.43 3.33 7.60
CA LYS A 431 29.02 4.59 8.04
C LYS A 431 27.93 5.58 8.40
N HIS A 432 28.08 6.27 9.52
CA HIS A 432 27.20 7.36 9.84
C HIS A 432 27.50 8.56 8.92
N ARG A 433 26.46 9.25 8.45
CA ARG A 433 26.60 10.32 7.44
C ARG A 433 26.85 11.69 8.05
N SER A 434 26.18 12.02 9.15
CA SER A 434 26.37 13.32 9.83
C SER A 434 27.67 13.36 10.65
N TYR A 435 27.97 12.26 11.35
CA TYR A 435 29.23 12.02 12.05
C TYR A 435 30.10 11.04 11.25
N SER A 436 30.84 11.55 10.26
CA SER A 436 31.58 10.72 9.29
C SER A 436 32.68 9.85 9.90
N ASN A 437 33.06 10.10 11.16
CA ASN A 437 34.00 9.29 11.92
C ASN A 437 33.33 8.12 12.65
N LEU A 438 32.00 7.97 12.63
CA LEU A 438 31.31 6.86 13.31
C LEU A 438 30.90 5.76 12.32
N CYS A 439 31.19 4.53 12.70
CA CYS A 439 30.82 3.32 11.99
C CYS A 439 30.06 2.39 12.94
N LEU A 440 29.10 1.65 12.40
CA LEU A 440 28.50 0.53 13.12
C LEU A 440 29.58 -0.53 13.39
N ASP A 441 29.58 -1.07 14.60
CA ASP A 441 30.60 -1.97 15.13
C ASP A 441 29.94 -3.08 15.93
N VAL A 442 30.39 -4.32 15.73
CA VAL A 442 29.97 -5.48 16.51
C VAL A 442 31.20 -6.00 17.25
N ASP A 443 31.27 -5.74 18.55
CA ASP A 443 32.46 -6.08 19.35
C ASP A 443 32.39 -7.53 19.88
N PRO A 444 33.19 -8.46 19.35
CA PRO A 444 33.19 -9.85 19.77
C PRO A 444 33.70 -10.03 21.20
N ASN A 445 34.48 -9.08 21.75
CA ASN A 445 35.00 -9.14 23.11
C ASN A 445 33.95 -8.74 24.15
N GLN A 446 32.83 -8.17 23.71
CA GLN A 446 31.71 -7.75 24.56
C GLN A 446 30.44 -8.54 24.22
N ASN A 447 30.56 -9.84 23.96
CA ASN A 447 29.43 -10.71 23.60
C ASN A 447 28.69 -10.21 22.34
N ASN A 448 29.45 -9.87 21.29
CA ASN A 448 28.94 -9.32 20.03
C ASN A 448 28.06 -8.08 20.24
N LYS A 449 28.42 -7.21 21.18
CA LYS A 449 27.67 -5.99 21.44
C LYS A 449 27.65 -5.12 20.17
N VAL A 450 26.45 -4.78 19.72
CA VAL A 450 26.25 -3.81 18.63
C VAL A 450 26.43 -2.41 19.21
N GLN A 451 27.30 -1.62 18.60
CA GLN A 451 27.64 -0.28 19.02
C GLN A 451 28.01 0.59 17.82
N VAL A 452 28.31 1.87 18.08
CA VAL A 452 29.02 2.72 17.13
C VAL A 452 30.41 3.03 17.67
N TRP A 453 31.39 3.06 16.78
CA TRP A 453 32.77 3.35 17.15
C TRP A 453 33.45 4.19 16.07
N GLN A 454 34.64 4.72 16.39
CA GLN A 454 35.43 5.42 15.40
C GLN A 454 35.70 4.49 14.19
N CYS A 455 35.42 4.96 12.98
CA CYS A 455 35.68 4.23 11.75
C CYS A 455 37.18 3.97 11.60
N TYR A 456 37.56 2.71 11.51
CA TYR A 456 38.91 2.26 11.18
C TYR A 456 38.93 1.56 9.83
N GLU A 457 40.05 1.64 9.13
CA GLU A 457 40.27 0.82 7.94
C GLU A 457 40.57 -0.62 8.35
N ASN A 458 40.00 -1.58 7.61
CA ASN A 458 40.22 -3.02 7.80
C ASN A 458 39.90 -3.55 9.22
N SER A 459 39.03 -2.88 9.98
CA SER A 459 38.57 -3.39 11.28
C SER A 459 37.56 -4.53 11.08
N PRO A 460 37.86 -5.78 11.52
CA PRO A 460 36.95 -6.91 11.34
C PRO A 460 35.61 -6.72 12.06
N ASN A 461 35.60 -5.99 13.19
CA ASN A 461 34.40 -5.71 13.98
C ASN A 461 33.46 -4.70 13.29
N GLN A 462 33.99 -3.90 12.36
CA GLN A 462 33.24 -2.93 11.56
C GLN A 462 32.93 -3.46 10.16
N TRP A 463 33.37 -4.68 9.86
CA TRP A 463 32.98 -5.37 8.63
C TRP A 463 31.54 -5.81 8.80
N ILE A 464 30.62 -5.00 8.27
CA ILE A 464 29.18 -5.21 8.29
C ILE A 464 28.69 -4.98 6.88
N ALA A 465 28.30 -6.08 6.23
CA ALA A 465 27.73 -6.08 4.91
C ALA A 465 26.20 -6.17 4.99
N VAL A 466 25.53 -5.75 3.94
CA VAL A 466 24.15 -6.18 3.71
C VAL A 466 24.17 -7.60 3.18
N SER A 467 23.26 -8.45 3.64
CA SER A 467 23.13 -9.80 3.12
C SER A 467 22.83 -9.72 1.64
N GLU A 468 23.69 -10.30 0.84
CA GLU A 468 23.46 -10.40 -0.58
C GLU A 468 22.41 -11.47 -0.85
N GLU A 469 21.57 -11.20 -1.82
CA GLU A 469 20.53 -12.13 -2.22
C GLU A 469 21.15 -13.18 -3.14
N ARG A 470 21.16 -14.45 -2.75
CA ARG A 470 21.53 -15.56 -3.63
C ARG A 470 20.39 -15.76 -4.62
N VAL A 471 20.70 -15.82 -5.91
CA VAL A 471 19.68 -15.83 -6.97
C VAL A 471 19.96 -16.89 -8.02
N LYS A 472 18.88 -17.30 -8.71
CA LYS A 472 18.99 -17.92 -10.04
C LYS A 472 18.19 -17.11 -11.04
N LEU A 473 18.83 -16.80 -12.16
CA LEU A 473 18.17 -16.16 -13.29
C LEU A 473 17.98 -17.20 -14.40
N TRP A 474 16.74 -17.62 -14.62
CA TRP A 474 16.39 -18.64 -15.61
C TRP A 474 15.94 -18.00 -16.92
N SER A 475 16.36 -18.51 -18.07
CA SER A 475 15.79 -18.14 -19.36
C SER A 475 14.43 -18.79 -19.60
N PHE A 476 13.75 -18.36 -20.66
CA PHE A 476 12.49 -18.93 -21.13
C PHE A 476 12.52 -20.43 -21.45
N ASN A 477 13.71 -20.99 -21.73
CA ASN A 477 13.91 -22.41 -22.04
C ASN A 477 14.60 -23.18 -20.90
N ASP A 478 14.37 -22.75 -19.66
CA ASP A 478 14.83 -23.39 -18.41
C ASP A 478 16.35 -23.62 -18.34
N ARG A 479 17.12 -22.76 -18.99
CA ARG A 479 18.57 -22.61 -18.77
C ARG A 479 18.79 -21.53 -17.73
N PHE A 480 19.92 -21.51 -17.06
CA PHE A 480 20.21 -20.48 -16.05
C PHE A 480 21.51 -19.75 -16.35
N LEU A 481 21.55 -18.47 -15.96
CA LEU A 481 22.73 -17.63 -16.07
C LEU A 481 23.90 -18.31 -15.36
N SER A 482 24.99 -18.49 -16.08
CA SER A 482 26.18 -19.19 -15.64
C SER A 482 27.41 -18.53 -16.25
N SER A 483 28.57 -18.85 -15.71
CA SER A 483 29.86 -18.47 -16.27
C SER A 483 30.87 -19.57 -16.03
N ASN A 484 31.82 -19.69 -16.96
CA ASN A 484 33.01 -20.52 -16.79
C ASN A 484 34.25 -19.70 -16.40
N GLY A 485 34.09 -18.40 -16.10
CA GLY A 485 35.18 -17.46 -15.81
C GLY A 485 35.66 -16.66 -17.03
N GLU A 486 35.33 -17.09 -18.25
CA GLU A 486 35.71 -16.39 -19.49
C GLU A 486 34.49 -15.75 -20.19
N ILE A 487 33.35 -16.41 -20.17
CA ILE A 487 32.12 -15.95 -20.83
C ILE A 487 30.92 -15.99 -19.89
N ILE A 488 29.96 -15.10 -20.12
CA ILE A 488 28.62 -15.16 -19.54
C ILE A 488 27.73 -15.92 -20.51
N GLN A 489 27.00 -16.93 -20.02
CA GLN A 489 26.17 -17.81 -20.82
C GLN A 489 24.94 -18.27 -20.04
N PHE A 490 24.01 -18.95 -20.71
CA PHE A 490 22.91 -19.67 -20.07
C PHE A 490 23.06 -21.17 -20.33
N SER A 491 23.15 -21.99 -19.29
CA SER A 491 23.41 -23.44 -19.39
C SER A 491 22.31 -24.28 -18.73
N SER A 492 22.18 -25.55 -19.13
CA SER A 492 21.30 -26.53 -18.47
C SER A 492 21.88 -27.01 -17.13
N ALA A 493 21.03 -27.62 -16.29
CA ALA A 493 21.38 -28.10 -14.95
C ALA A 493 22.62 -29.03 -14.94
N GLY A 494 23.62 -28.72 -14.10
CA GLY A 494 24.85 -29.50 -13.96
C GLY A 494 26.16 -28.71 -14.10
N SER A 495 26.10 -27.43 -14.49
CA SER A 495 27.26 -26.51 -14.55
C SER A 495 27.28 -25.60 -13.32
N PHE A 496 28.27 -25.71 -12.41
CA PHE A 496 28.50 -24.67 -11.40
C PHE A 496 30.00 -24.38 -11.24
N LEU A 497 30.49 -23.29 -11.84
CA LEU A 497 31.76 -22.68 -11.41
C LEU A 497 31.53 -21.47 -10.48
N PHE A 498 30.35 -20.82 -10.54
CA PHE A 498 30.00 -19.68 -9.71
C PHE A 498 28.53 -19.70 -9.26
N GLU A 499 28.28 -19.18 -8.06
CA GLU A 499 26.96 -18.84 -7.53
C GLU A 499 26.67 -17.35 -7.78
N TRP A 500 25.45 -17.00 -8.17
CA TRP A 500 25.07 -15.59 -8.34
C TRP A 500 24.51 -15.03 -7.04
N VAL A 501 25.08 -13.90 -6.61
CA VAL A 501 24.55 -13.08 -5.53
C VAL A 501 24.31 -11.66 -6.00
N VAL A 502 23.22 -11.05 -5.57
CA VAL A 502 22.84 -9.68 -5.91
C VAL A 502 23.00 -8.82 -4.68
N ASN A 503 23.80 -7.77 -4.82
CA ASN A 503 23.80 -6.68 -3.86
C ASN A 503 22.78 -5.65 -4.34
N ASN A 504 21.60 -5.69 -3.73
CA ASN A 504 20.46 -4.88 -4.13
C ASN A 504 20.55 -3.40 -3.69
N ILE A 505 21.66 -2.98 -3.07
CA ILE A 505 21.93 -1.59 -2.68
C ILE A 505 22.82 -0.91 -3.70
N ASP A 506 23.93 -1.56 -4.06
CA ASP A 506 24.82 -1.04 -5.11
C ASP A 506 24.46 -1.56 -6.51
N HIS A 507 23.43 -2.41 -6.61
CA HIS A 507 22.91 -3.00 -7.83
C HIS A 507 23.94 -3.82 -8.62
N THR A 508 24.89 -4.45 -7.94
CA THR A 508 25.86 -5.36 -8.57
C THR A 508 25.37 -6.80 -8.55
N TRP A 509 25.59 -7.50 -9.67
CA TRP A 509 25.40 -8.94 -9.79
C TRP A 509 26.76 -9.63 -9.74
N ARG A 510 27.00 -10.39 -8.69
CA ARG A 510 28.32 -10.95 -8.37
C ARG A 510 28.31 -12.47 -8.55
N ALA A 511 29.28 -12.97 -9.29
CA ALA A 511 29.60 -14.37 -9.47
C ALA A 511 30.59 -14.79 -8.37
N ARG A 512 30.09 -15.52 -7.37
CA ARG A 512 30.84 -16.04 -6.24
C ARG A 512 31.42 -17.41 -6.54
N SER A 513 32.74 -17.54 -6.41
CA SER A 513 33.43 -18.81 -6.67
C SER A 513 33.44 -19.70 -5.44
N ASN A 514 33.28 -21.01 -5.64
CA ASN A 514 33.41 -22.00 -4.57
C ASN A 514 34.86 -22.31 -4.19
N THR A 515 35.85 -21.67 -4.83
CA THR A 515 37.29 -21.92 -4.62
C THR A 515 37.98 -20.87 -3.74
N GLY A 516 37.24 -19.91 -3.17
CA GLY A 516 37.79 -18.85 -2.32
C GLY A 516 38.41 -17.67 -3.06
N ASN A 517 38.33 -17.63 -4.39
CA ASN A 517 38.66 -16.45 -5.19
C ASN A 517 37.68 -15.29 -4.91
N PRO A 518 38.10 -14.03 -5.05
CA PRO A 518 37.21 -12.88 -4.89
C PRO A 518 36.04 -12.95 -5.89
N ASP A 519 34.90 -12.39 -5.49
CA ASP A 519 33.73 -12.29 -6.34
C ASP A 519 34.03 -11.42 -7.58
N LEU A 520 33.49 -11.82 -8.73
CA LEU A 520 33.55 -11.04 -9.97
C LEU A 520 32.16 -10.51 -10.32
N CYS A 521 32.07 -9.31 -10.86
CA CYS A 521 30.82 -8.65 -11.18
C CYS A 521 30.47 -8.78 -12.67
N LEU A 522 29.18 -8.89 -12.95
CA LEU A 522 28.63 -8.78 -14.30
C LEU A 522 28.89 -7.36 -14.83
N ASP A 523 29.72 -7.24 -15.85
CA ASP A 523 30.18 -5.96 -16.40
C ASP A 523 29.85 -5.85 -17.90
N ALA A 524 29.28 -4.72 -18.29
CA ALA A 524 28.94 -4.37 -19.67
C ALA A 524 29.45 -2.99 -20.06
N TYR A 525 30.75 -2.86 -20.29
CA TYR A 525 31.40 -1.59 -20.68
C TYR A 525 31.10 -1.09 -22.10
N GLU A 526 30.42 -1.88 -22.93
CA GLU A 526 30.15 -1.59 -24.34
C GLU A 526 28.65 -1.31 -24.60
N PRO A 527 28.16 -0.06 -24.44
CA PRO A 527 26.73 0.29 -24.53
C PRO A 527 26.20 0.36 -25.96
N TRP A 528 26.30 -0.74 -26.71
CA TRP A 528 25.78 -0.88 -28.07
C TRP A 528 25.26 -2.31 -28.32
N ASN A 529 24.41 -2.51 -29.34
CA ASN A 529 23.81 -3.81 -29.64
C ASN A 529 24.87 -4.84 -30.06
N GLY A 530 25.12 -5.81 -29.19
CA GLY A 530 26.18 -6.80 -29.38
C GLY A 530 27.39 -6.59 -28.46
N GLY A 531 27.39 -5.54 -27.64
CA GLY A 531 28.46 -5.23 -26.70
C GLY A 531 28.68 -6.34 -25.69
N SER A 532 29.94 -6.53 -25.30
CA SER A 532 30.34 -7.64 -24.45
C SER A 532 29.74 -7.52 -23.04
N VAL A 533 29.23 -8.65 -22.52
CA VAL A 533 28.92 -8.84 -21.11
C VAL A 533 29.85 -9.91 -20.57
N HIS A 534 30.60 -9.58 -19.53
CA HIS A 534 31.66 -10.45 -19.00
C HIS A 534 31.74 -10.35 -17.48
N LEU A 535 32.61 -11.16 -16.88
CA LEU A 535 32.97 -11.01 -15.48
C LEU A 535 34.19 -10.09 -15.35
N TRP A 536 34.12 -9.14 -14.42
CA TRP A 536 35.23 -8.25 -14.08
C TRP A 536 35.36 -8.08 -12.57
N SER A 537 36.46 -7.52 -12.08
CA SER A 537 36.59 -7.18 -10.66
C SER A 537 35.43 -6.29 -10.21
N CYS A 538 34.79 -6.65 -9.10
CA CYS A 538 33.67 -5.91 -8.55
C CYS A 538 34.08 -4.54 -8.04
N ASP A 539 33.35 -3.51 -8.47
CA ASP A 539 33.43 -2.14 -7.97
C ASP A 539 32.02 -1.56 -7.83
N SER A 540 31.63 -1.23 -6.60
CA SER A 540 30.30 -0.69 -6.31
C SER A 540 30.09 0.74 -6.82
N ASN A 541 31.11 1.41 -7.34
CA ASN A 541 30.96 2.71 -8.01
C ASN A 541 31.03 2.59 -9.54
N ASN A 542 31.39 1.42 -10.08
CA ASN A 542 31.51 1.24 -11.52
C ASN A 542 30.13 1.25 -12.18
N ALA A 543 29.92 2.23 -13.05
CA ALA A 543 28.67 2.42 -13.79
C ALA A 543 28.30 1.23 -14.68
N ASN A 544 29.29 0.49 -15.19
CA ASN A 544 29.11 -0.63 -16.13
C ASN A 544 28.66 -1.93 -15.45
N GLN A 545 28.57 -1.93 -14.11
CA GLN A 545 28.25 -3.10 -13.29
C GLN A 545 26.87 -2.99 -12.63
N LYS A 546 26.03 -2.07 -13.11
CA LYS A 546 24.76 -1.72 -12.47
C LYS A 546 23.59 -2.36 -13.20
N TRP A 547 22.97 -3.33 -12.54
CA TRP A 547 21.88 -4.12 -13.11
C TRP A 547 20.68 -4.16 -12.19
N LEU A 548 19.50 -3.99 -12.78
CA LEU A 548 18.22 -4.07 -12.09
C LEU A 548 17.35 -5.07 -12.83
N TYR A 549 16.87 -6.09 -12.10
CA TYR A 549 15.85 -6.97 -12.64
C TYR A 549 14.49 -6.26 -12.59
N ASP A 550 13.85 -6.13 -13.75
CA ASP A 550 12.51 -5.58 -13.89
C ASP A 550 11.50 -6.74 -13.95
N PRO A 551 10.73 -6.99 -12.87
CA PRO A 551 9.78 -8.09 -12.84
C PRO A 551 8.61 -7.90 -13.81
N SER A 552 8.29 -6.65 -14.20
CA SER A 552 7.17 -6.36 -15.09
C SER A 552 7.46 -6.79 -16.53
N THR A 553 8.70 -6.60 -16.99
CA THR A 553 9.16 -7.02 -18.31
C THR A 553 9.96 -8.31 -18.30
N GLN A 554 10.25 -8.85 -17.11
CA GLN A 554 11.11 -10.02 -16.92
C GLN A 554 12.51 -9.85 -17.53
N GLN A 555 13.05 -8.63 -17.46
CA GLN A 555 14.34 -8.28 -18.07
C GLN A 555 15.36 -7.92 -17.01
N LEU A 556 16.61 -8.35 -17.21
CA LEU A 556 17.73 -7.79 -16.47
C LEU A 556 18.24 -6.55 -17.21
N ARG A 557 17.85 -5.37 -16.71
CA ARG A 557 18.13 -4.07 -17.33
C ARG A 557 19.45 -3.50 -16.80
N HIS A 558 20.20 -2.87 -17.69
CA HIS A 558 21.35 -2.06 -17.27
C HIS A 558 20.87 -0.70 -16.77
N MET A 559 21.33 -0.26 -15.60
CA MET A 559 20.80 0.94 -14.94
C MET A 559 21.40 2.23 -15.48
N THR A 560 22.69 2.22 -15.84
CA THR A 560 23.40 3.42 -16.31
C THR A 560 23.35 3.55 -17.83
N HIS A 561 23.49 2.44 -18.55
CA HIS A 561 23.26 2.35 -20.00
C HIS A 561 21.75 2.20 -20.26
N LYS A 562 21.03 3.31 -20.08
CA LYS A 562 19.56 3.35 -20.21
C LYS A 562 19.11 2.78 -21.55
N GLY A 563 18.15 1.87 -21.51
CA GLY A 563 17.59 1.22 -22.69
C GLY A 563 18.31 -0.06 -23.13
N PHE A 564 19.36 -0.49 -22.42
CA PHE A 564 20.03 -1.76 -22.67
C PHE A 564 19.69 -2.84 -21.62
N CYS A 565 19.61 -4.08 -22.07
CA CYS A 565 19.25 -5.27 -21.32
C CYS A 565 20.26 -6.38 -21.58
N LEU A 566 20.37 -7.32 -20.63
CA LEU A 566 21.03 -8.60 -20.88
C LEU A 566 20.22 -9.39 -21.92
N ASP A 567 20.89 -9.91 -22.93
CA ASP A 567 20.29 -10.73 -23.97
C ASP A 567 21.11 -12.02 -24.13
N MET A 568 20.43 -13.14 -24.29
CA MET A 568 21.04 -14.46 -24.47
C MET A 568 21.77 -14.63 -25.81
N ARG A 569 21.62 -13.67 -26.74
CA ARG A 569 22.10 -13.67 -28.14
C ARG A 569 21.41 -14.69 -29.04
N SER A 570 21.17 -15.89 -28.53
CA SER A 570 20.50 -17.00 -29.22
C SER A 570 19.83 -17.92 -28.20
N GLU A 571 18.93 -18.80 -28.66
CA GLU A 571 18.22 -19.73 -27.77
C GLU A 571 19.16 -20.71 -27.05
N ASP A 572 20.35 -20.94 -27.62
CA ASP A 572 21.39 -21.76 -27.00
C ASP A 572 22.12 -21.03 -25.85
N GLY A 573 21.89 -19.72 -25.65
CA GLY A 573 22.47 -18.92 -24.59
C GLY A 573 23.99 -18.92 -24.51
N SER A 574 24.71 -19.26 -25.59
CA SER A 574 26.14 -19.57 -25.54
C SER A 574 27.04 -18.38 -25.23
N LYS A 575 26.59 -17.15 -25.49
CA LYS A 575 27.32 -15.92 -25.15
C LYS A 575 26.36 -14.76 -24.97
N ALA A 576 26.00 -14.50 -23.72
CA ALA A 576 25.16 -13.37 -23.39
C ALA A 576 25.87 -12.05 -23.74
N HIS A 577 25.09 -11.06 -24.12
CA HIS A 577 25.60 -9.77 -24.55
C HIS A 577 24.62 -8.66 -24.19
N LEU A 578 25.04 -7.42 -24.42
CA LEU A 578 24.20 -6.26 -24.22
C LEU A 578 23.39 -5.99 -25.49
N TRP A 579 22.09 -5.77 -25.33
CA TRP A 579 21.20 -5.43 -26.44
C TRP A 579 20.14 -4.44 -26.02
N THR A 580 19.61 -3.67 -26.95
CA THR A 580 18.49 -2.76 -26.70
C THR A 580 17.33 -3.55 -26.10
N CYS A 581 16.76 -3.07 -24.99
CA CYS A 581 15.64 -3.68 -24.33
C CYS A 581 14.43 -3.70 -25.27
N ASN A 582 14.04 -4.89 -25.71
CA ASN A 582 12.87 -5.07 -26.55
C ASN A 582 11.65 -5.34 -25.66
N SER A 583 10.50 -4.72 -25.95
CA SER A 583 9.20 -5.00 -25.28
C SER A 583 8.87 -6.52 -25.34
N PRO A 584 7.98 -7.09 -24.50
CA PRO A 584 8.07 -8.45 -23.91
C PRO A 584 7.89 -9.65 -24.86
N VAL A 585 8.00 -9.46 -26.17
CA VAL A 585 7.98 -10.48 -27.22
C VAL A 585 9.34 -11.14 -27.48
N ASN A 586 10.47 -10.53 -27.10
CA ASN A 586 11.77 -11.16 -27.28
C ASN A 586 12.07 -12.15 -26.14
N ASN A 587 11.90 -13.44 -26.42
CA ASN A 587 12.20 -14.51 -25.47
C ASN A 587 13.68 -14.52 -25.01
N LEU A 588 14.61 -14.00 -25.82
CA LEU A 588 16.05 -13.98 -25.49
C LEU A 588 16.43 -13.00 -24.38
N GLN A 589 15.52 -12.09 -24.00
CA GLN A 589 15.71 -11.14 -22.90
C GLN A 589 14.77 -11.42 -21.72
N LYS A 590 14.00 -12.51 -21.79
CA LYS A 590 12.98 -12.86 -20.82
C LYS A 590 13.52 -13.86 -19.82
N PHE A 591 13.59 -13.45 -18.57
CA PHE A 591 14.18 -14.22 -17.50
C PHE A 591 13.25 -14.37 -16.30
N ARG A 592 13.22 -15.54 -15.69
CA ARG A 592 12.59 -15.79 -14.39
C ARG A 592 13.66 -15.66 -13.30
N TYR A 593 13.56 -14.60 -12.51
CA TYR A 593 14.33 -14.39 -11.29
C TYR A 593 13.80 -15.25 -10.14
N VAL A 594 14.69 -15.97 -9.46
CA VAL A 594 14.36 -16.78 -8.28
C VAL A 594 15.32 -16.45 -7.16
N SER A 595 14.78 -15.91 -6.06
CA SER A 595 15.54 -15.75 -4.82
C SER A 595 15.75 -17.10 -4.15
N ILE A 596 17.00 -17.42 -3.83
CA ILE A 596 17.37 -18.58 -2.99
C ILE A 596 17.47 -18.15 -1.52
N THR A 597 17.89 -16.90 -1.25
CA THR A 597 18.02 -16.37 0.12
C THR A 597 16.66 -16.10 0.76
N TYR A 598 15.72 -15.55 -0.01
CA TYR A 598 14.34 -15.30 0.43
C TYR A 598 13.38 -16.14 -0.41
N PRO A 599 13.36 -17.47 -0.22
CA PRO A 599 12.48 -18.34 -0.98
C PRO A 599 11.03 -17.92 -0.74
N MET A 600 10.33 -17.59 -1.83
CA MET A 600 8.89 -17.29 -1.88
C MET A 600 8.05 -18.46 -1.36
#